data_AF-A0ABD5GDT1-F1
#
_entry.id   AF-A0ABD5GDT1-F1
#
_cell.length_a   1.000
_cell.length_b   1.000
_cell.length_c   1.000
_cell.angle_alpha   90.00
_cell.angle_beta   90.00
_cell.angle_gamma   90.00
#
_symmetry.space_group_name_H-M   'P 1'
#
loop_
_entity.id
_entity.type
_entity.pdbx_description
1 polymer ?
#
loop_
_entity_poly.entity_id
_entity_poly.type
_entity_poly.pdbx_seq_one_letter_code
_entity_poly.pdbx_strand_id
1 'polypeptide(L)'
;MTDKFNPEPTVLIQVFQQQGEDPFICAVNGHISLHALLEIEAQMLENPEDKEGLFTYEANYYEGEYGPVGECYHAPGWELSLVEYQEIGHD
;
A
#
# COMPACT_ATOMS: atom_id res chain seq x y z
N MET A 1 -12.39 23.15 19.65
CA MET A 1 -11.80 23.38 18.31
C MET A 1 -10.34 23.03 18.42
N THR A 2 -9.98 21.82 18.02
CA THR A 2 -8.59 21.39 17.93
C THR A 2 -8.43 20.95 16.50
N ASP A 3 -7.90 21.84 15.68
CA ASP A 3 -7.40 21.53 14.35
C ASP A 3 -6.28 20.49 14.52
N LYS A 4 -6.59 19.23 14.25
CA LYS A 4 -5.63 18.12 14.21
C LYS A 4 -5.95 17.24 13.00
N PHE A 5 -6.01 17.87 11.83
CA PHE A 5 -5.77 17.17 10.58
C PHE A 5 -4.49 17.76 10.00
N ASN A 6 -3.37 17.31 10.53
CA ASN A 6 -2.18 17.22 9.72
C ASN A 6 -2.12 15.73 9.35
N PRO A 7 -2.77 15.28 8.26
CA PRO A 7 -2.51 13.93 7.79
C PRO A 7 -0.99 13.87 7.57
N GLU A 8 -0.35 12.92 8.22
CA GLU A 8 0.99 12.48 7.81
C GLU A 8 1.00 12.42 6.27
N PRO A 9 2.07 12.85 5.58
CA PRO A 9 2.07 12.87 4.13
C PRO A 9 1.73 11.48 3.62
N THR A 10 0.53 11.37 3.07
CA THR A 10 -0.02 10.16 2.49
C THR A 10 0.96 9.64 1.44
N VAL A 11 1.51 8.44 1.67
CA VAL A 11 2.42 7.82 0.71
C VAL A 11 1.58 7.21 -0.39
N LEU A 12 1.76 7.69 -1.63
CA LEU A 12 1.14 7.07 -2.79
C LEU A 12 2.14 6.13 -3.44
N ILE A 13 1.69 4.92 -3.75
CA ILE A 13 2.51 3.89 -4.39
C ILE A 13 1.81 3.47 -5.67
N GLN A 14 2.53 3.52 -6.77
CA GLN A 14 2.05 3.00 -8.04
C GLN A 14 2.70 1.64 -8.29
N VAL A 15 1.86 0.66 -8.62
CA VAL A 15 2.23 -0.72 -8.88
C VAL A 15 1.83 -1.04 -10.31
N PHE A 16 2.77 -1.60 -11.07
CA PHE A 16 2.49 -2.19 -12.37
C PHE A 16 2.24 -3.68 -12.20
N GLN A 17 1.16 -4.18 -12.81
CA GLN A 17 0.84 -5.59 -12.82
C GLN A 17 0.49 -6.07 -14.23
N GLN A 18 1.07 -7.19 -14.63
CA GLN A 18 0.84 -7.85 -15.91
C GLN A 18 0.76 -9.37 -15.70
N GLN A 19 -0.07 -10.05 -16.49
CA GLN A 19 -0.25 -11.49 -16.41
C GLN A 19 1.05 -12.22 -16.74
N GLY A 20 1.45 -13.11 -15.84
CA GLY A 20 2.68 -13.90 -15.98
C GLY A 20 3.94 -13.19 -15.51
N GLU A 21 3.83 -11.97 -15.00
CA GLU A 21 4.91 -11.24 -14.34
C GLU A 21 4.55 -10.92 -12.89
N ASP A 22 5.58 -10.79 -12.05
CA ASP A 22 5.41 -10.39 -10.67
C ASP A 22 5.09 -8.88 -10.61
N PRO A 23 4.04 -8.45 -9.87
CA PRO A 23 3.75 -7.03 -9.69
C PRO A 23 4.95 -6.32 -9.03
N PHE A 24 5.24 -5.09 -9.47
CA PHE A 24 6.34 -4.31 -8.92
C PHE A 24 5.96 -2.83 -8.75
N ILE A 25 6.59 -2.20 -7.76
CA ILE A 25 6.42 -0.76 -7.51
C ILE A 25 7.16 0.02 -8.59
N CYS A 26 6.45 0.88 -9.32
CA CYS A 26 7.02 1.70 -10.39
C CYS A 26 7.15 3.18 -10.01
N ALA A 27 6.37 3.67 -9.04
CA ALA A 27 6.48 5.03 -8.52
C ALA A 27 6.07 5.13 -7.05
N VAL A 28 6.67 6.09 -6.34
CA VAL A 28 6.35 6.41 -4.95
C VAL A 28 6.32 7.93 -4.79
N ASN A 29 5.31 8.44 -4.11
CA ASN A 29 5.24 9.84 -3.69
C ASN A 29 5.41 9.94 -2.16
N GLY A 30 6.38 10.74 -1.72
CA GLY A 30 6.65 11.00 -0.32
C GLY A 30 7.92 10.33 0.19
N HIS A 31 8.02 10.23 1.52
CA HIS A 31 9.16 9.63 2.20
C HIS A 31 8.71 8.30 2.82
N ILE A 32 9.31 7.20 2.36
CA ILE A 32 9.06 5.86 2.91
C ILE A 32 10.40 5.14 3.02
N SER A 33 10.53 4.27 4.03
CA SER A 33 11.74 3.48 4.21
C SER A 33 11.82 2.36 3.17
N LEU A 34 13.04 1.91 2.83
CA LEU A 34 13.21 0.74 1.96
C LEU A 34 12.57 -0.51 2.57
N HIS A 35 12.64 -0.67 3.89
CA HIS A 35 12.03 -1.81 4.57
C HIS A 35 10.51 -1.86 4.36
N ALA A 36 9.85 -0.71 4.49
CA ALA A 36 8.42 -0.58 4.23
C ALA A 36 8.05 -0.87 2.77
N LEU A 37 8.88 -0.42 1.81
CA LEU A 37 8.67 -0.78 0.40
C LEU A 37 8.73 -2.29 0.17
N LEU A 38 9.70 -2.98 0.78
CA LEU A 38 9.81 -4.44 0.67
C LEU A 38 8.64 -5.18 1.31
N GLU A 39 8.11 -4.68 2.43
CA GLU A 39 6.90 -5.23 3.05
C GLU A 39 5.68 -5.06 2.13
N ILE A 40 5.54 -3.90 1.49
CA ILE A 40 4.45 -3.61 0.56
C ILE A 40 4.58 -4.47 -0.70
N GLU A 41 5.77 -4.61 -1.28
CA GLU A 41 6.02 -5.51 -2.42
C GLU A 41 5.64 -6.95 -2.09
N ALA A 42 6.01 -7.44 -0.90
CA ALA A 42 5.63 -8.78 -0.47
C ALA A 42 4.09 -8.95 -0.39
N GLN A 43 3.36 -7.96 0.14
CA GLN A 43 1.90 -8.01 0.17
C GLN A 43 1.27 -8.07 -1.24
N MET A 44 1.81 -7.31 -2.20
CA MET A 44 1.34 -7.31 -3.60
C MET A 44 1.58 -8.66 -4.28
N LEU A 45 2.69 -9.33 -3.94
CA LEU A 45 2.99 -10.67 -4.47
C LEU A 45 2.08 -11.74 -3.86
N GLU A 46 1.73 -11.62 -2.59
CA GLU A 46 0.83 -12.56 -1.90
C GLU A 46 -0.63 -12.42 -2.37
N ASN A 47 -1.05 -11.20 -2.70
CA ASN A 47 -2.42 -10.86 -3.10
C ASN A 47 -2.41 -9.97 -4.36
N PRO A 48 -2.05 -10.51 -5.54
CA PRO A 48 -2.10 -9.75 -6.78
C PRO A 48 -3.55 -9.43 -7.16
N GLU A 49 -3.73 -8.34 -7.91
CA GLU A 49 -5.03 -7.95 -8.43
C GLU A 49 -5.51 -8.94 -9.52
N ASP A 50 -6.80 -9.02 -9.78
CA ASP A 50 -7.33 -9.90 -10.83
C ASP A 50 -7.12 -9.34 -12.26
N LYS A 51 -6.57 -8.13 -12.38
CA LYS A 51 -6.49 -7.36 -13.63
C LYS A 51 -5.07 -6.91 -13.92
N GLU A 52 -4.78 -6.68 -15.19
CA GLU A 52 -3.56 -6.02 -15.63
C GLU A 52 -3.73 -4.50 -15.60
N GLY A 53 -2.66 -3.79 -15.30
CA GLY A 53 -2.60 -2.34 -15.42
C GLY A 53 -1.71 -1.66 -14.39
N LEU A 54 -1.88 -0.35 -14.28
CA LEU A 54 -1.26 0.48 -13.25
C LEU A 54 -2.27 0.74 -12.13
N PHE A 55 -1.89 0.39 -10.92
CA PHE A 55 -2.68 0.56 -9.72
C PHE A 55 -1.98 1.59 -8.85
N THR A 56 -2.70 2.63 -8.42
CA THR A 56 -2.19 3.59 -7.45
C THR A 56 -2.89 3.33 -6.14
N TYR A 57 -2.10 3.10 -5.09
CA TYR A 57 -2.56 2.87 -3.73
C TYR A 57 -2.16 4.02 -2.83
N GLU A 58 -3.05 4.31 -1.89
CA GLU A 58 -2.73 5.01 -0.66
C GLU A 58 -2.14 4.01 0.34
N ALA A 59 -0.89 4.22 0.75
CA ALA A 59 -0.21 3.39 1.72
C ALA A 59 -0.15 4.08 3.09
N ASN A 60 -0.77 3.45 4.09
CA ASN A 60 -0.80 3.93 5.47
C ASN A 60 -0.29 2.84 6.40
N TYR A 61 0.51 3.22 7.40
CA TYR A 61 0.93 2.26 8.42
C TYR A 61 -0.11 2.20 9.52
N TYR A 62 -0.74 1.04 9.67
CA TYR A 62 -1.61 0.74 10.78
C TYR A 62 -0.76 0.27 11.97
N GLU A 63 -0.87 0.97 13.09
CA GLU A 63 -0.09 0.68 14.31
C GLU A 63 -0.54 -0.58 15.04
N GLY A 64 -1.56 -1.28 14.53
CA GLY A 64 -2.17 -2.42 15.21
C GLY A 64 -3.23 -2.01 16.22
N GLU A 65 -3.98 -2.99 16.69
CA GLU A 65 -4.93 -2.84 17.79
C GLU A 65 -4.57 -3.82 18.90
N TYR A 66 -4.43 -3.27 20.10
CA TYR A 66 -4.04 -4.00 21.29
C TYR A 66 -5.06 -3.80 22.40
N GLY A 67 -5.37 -4.89 23.09
CA GLY A 67 -6.29 -4.87 24.22
C GLY A 67 -5.69 -4.24 25.48
N PRO A 68 -6.51 -4.12 26.54
CA PRO A 68 -6.13 -3.39 27.76
C PRO A 68 -4.93 -3.96 28.52
N VAL A 69 -4.58 -5.23 28.28
CA VAL A 69 -3.44 -5.90 28.92
C VAL A 69 -2.29 -6.19 27.93
N GLY A 70 -2.32 -5.56 26.75
CA GLY A 70 -1.28 -5.66 25.73
C GLY A 70 -1.42 -6.88 24.83
N GLU A 71 -2.56 -7.57 24.86
CA GLU A 71 -2.87 -8.62 23.90
C GLU A 71 -3.07 -8.03 22.49
N CYS A 72 -2.48 -8.64 21.47
CA CYS A 72 -2.63 -8.18 20.09
C CYS A 72 -3.97 -8.68 19.53
N TYR A 73 -4.89 -7.78 19.20
CA TYR A 73 -6.11 -8.09 18.47
C TYR A 73 -5.87 -8.04 16.96
N HIS A 74 -5.20 -6.99 16.49
CA HIS A 74 -4.78 -6.83 15.11
C HIS A 74 -3.32 -6.40 15.05
N ALA A 75 -2.51 -7.14 14.28
CA ALA A 75 -1.10 -6.84 14.16
C ALA A 75 -0.88 -5.56 13.34
N PRO A 76 0.17 -4.77 13.64
CA PRO A 76 0.56 -3.63 12.83
C PRO A 76 1.00 -4.08 11.44
N GLY A 77 0.82 -3.19 10.47
CA GLY A 77 1.22 -3.44 9.09
C GLY A 77 0.87 -2.29 8.15
N TRP A 78 1.41 -2.35 6.95
CA TRP A 78 1.00 -1.44 5.87
C TRP A 78 -0.36 -1.85 5.34
N GLU A 79 -1.27 -0.90 5.26
CA GLU A 79 -2.58 -1.03 4.64
C GLU A 79 -2.59 -0.24 3.33
N LEU A 80 -3.12 -0.87 2.29
CA LEU A 80 -3.12 -0.34 0.93
C LEU A 80 -4.56 -0.14 0.48
N SER A 81 -4.91 1.11 0.19
CA SER A 81 -6.24 1.47 -0.31
C SER A 81 -6.12 1.90 -1.77
N LEU A 82 -6.79 1.19 -2.68
CA LEU A 82 -6.76 1.52 -4.10
C LEU A 82 -7.41 2.90 -4.32
N VAL A 83 -6.66 3.83 -4.91
CA VAL A 83 -7.14 5.18 -5.25
C VAL A 83 -7.40 5.35 -6.74
N GLU A 84 -6.62 4.68 -7.59
CA GLU A 84 -6.74 4.79 -9.05
C GLU A 84 -6.33 3.49 -9.72
N TYR A 85 -7.04 3.11 -10.78
CA TYR A 85 -6.69 2.03 -11.68
C TYR A 85 -6.66 2.55 -13.11
N GLN A 86 -5.58 2.23 -13.82
CA GLN A 86 -5.38 2.59 -15.22
C GLN A 86 -5.16 1.30 -16.01
N GLU A 87 -6.10 0.98 -16.90
CA GLU A 87 -5.94 -0.12 -17.85
C GLU A 87 -4.86 0.26 -18.87
N ILE A 88 -3.94 -0.66 -19.13
CA ILE A 88 -2.88 -0.47 -20.12
C ILE A 88 -3.30 -1.31 -21.32
N GLY A 89 -3.64 -0.64 -22.42
CA GLY A 89 -4.04 -1.32 -23.65
C GLY A 89 -2.89 -2.14 -24.22
N HIS A 90 -3.18 -3.37 -24.64
CA HIS A 90 -2.31 -4.13 -25.54
C HIS A 90 -2.44 -3.52 -26.94
N ASP A 91 -1.41 -2.81 -27.41
CA ASP A 91 -1.31 -2.31 -28.79
C ASP A 91 -1.11 -3.46 -29.79
#